data_AF-A0A962TW25-F1
#
_entry.id   AF-A0A962TW25-F1
#
_cell.length_a   1.000
_cell.length_b   1.000
_cell.length_c   1.000
_cell.angle_alpha   90.00
_cell.angle_beta   90.00
_cell.angle_gamma   90.00
#
_symmetry.space_group_name_H-M   'P 1'
#
loop_
_entity.id
_entity.type
_entity.pdbx_description
1 polymer ?
#
loop_
_entity_poly.entity_id
_entity_poly.type
_entity_poly.pdbx_seq_one_letter_code
_entity_poly.pdbx_strand_id
1 'polypeptide(L)'
;MRALLVVALLFHASGDLRAAEIYRCEGESGEVLFSGRPCGSPIALSTERPEGVAQGLRASEREWLAARDARRAPAPRRARETRSGRGNGRSDKAYQCRRKRSQLEALNAQMRRGYKPGRGEKLRRRRSAYEDYLAAFCS
;
A
#
# COMPACT_ATOMS: atom_id res chain seq x y z
N MET A 1 -9.67 -69.25 25.27
CA MET A 1 -10.51 -68.03 25.10
C MET A 1 -10.13 -67.07 26.23
N ARG A 2 -8.98 -66.39 26.21
CA ARG A 2 -8.61 -65.13 25.50
C ARG A 2 -9.70 -64.03 25.58
N ALA A 3 -9.66 -63.23 26.64
CA ALA A 3 -10.01 -61.82 26.60
C ALA A 3 -9.06 -61.07 27.55
N LEU A 4 -8.04 -60.49 26.92
CA LEU A 4 -6.93 -59.75 27.51
C LEU A 4 -7.32 -58.28 27.72
N LEU A 5 -6.96 -57.74 28.89
CA LEU A 5 -6.22 -56.49 29.05
C LEU A 5 -6.55 -55.35 28.06
N VAL A 6 -7.44 -54.44 28.46
CA VAL A 6 -7.45 -53.05 27.97
C VAL A 6 -7.66 -52.12 29.15
N VAL A 7 -6.66 -52.04 30.03
CA VAL A 7 -6.43 -50.87 30.89
C VAL A 7 -5.17 -50.23 30.35
N ALA A 8 -5.32 -49.41 29.32
CA ALA A 8 -4.20 -48.78 28.63
C ALA A 8 -4.42 -47.26 28.55
N LEU A 9 -3.61 -46.56 29.33
CA LEU A 9 -2.97 -45.29 28.95
C LEU A 9 -3.90 -44.07 28.82
N LEU A 10 -4.47 -43.63 29.93
CA LEU A 10 -4.94 -42.25 30.11
C LEU A 10 -4.16 -41.59 31.25
N PHE A 11 -2.84 -41.42 31.10
CA PHE A 11 -2.07 -40.58 32.01
C PHE A 11 -0.75 -40.14 31.33
N HIS A 12 -0.43 -38.84 31.46
CA HIS A 12 0.79 -38.15 31.04
C HIS A 12 0.80 -37.50 29.65
N ALA A 13 -0.11 -36.55 29.42
CA ALA A 13 0.19 -35.41 28.55
C ALA A 13 0.03 -34.11 29.35
N SER A 14 0.78 -34.00 30.45
CA SER A 14 1.04 -32.71 31.10
C SER A 14 2.10 -32.00 30.27
N GLY A 15 1.67 -31.32 29.21
CA GLY A 15 2.54 -30.40 28.48
C GLY A 15 2.89 -29.23 29.40
N ASP A 16 4.12 -29.20 29.91
CA ASP A 16 4.66 -28.05 30.62
C ASP A 16 4.65 -26.84 29.68
N LEU A 17 3.66 -25.97 29.84
CA LEU A 17 3.63 -24.62 29.32
C LEU A 17 4.65 -23.77 30.11
N ARG A 18 5.94 -24.09 30.01
CA ARG A 18 6.97 -23.14 30.44
C ARG A 18 7.05 -22.02 29.42
N ALA A 19 6.88 -20.79 29.90
CA ALA A 19 7.23 -19.60 29.13
C ALA A 19 8.64 -19.83 28.55
N ALA A 20 8.77 -19.69 27.23
CA ALA A 20 10.05 -19.92 26.55
C ALA A 20 11.04 -18.83 26.99
N GLU A 21 11.78 -19.09 28.07
CA GLU A 21 12.90 -18.27 28.50
C GLU A 21 14.05 -18.45 27.49
N ILE A 22 14.47 -17.34 26.88
CA ILE A 22 15.59 -17.30 25.96
C ILE A 22 16.80 -16.78 26.72
N TYR A 23 17.85 -17.59 26.81
CA TYR A 23 19.10 -17.24 27.48
C TYR A 23 20.11 -16.72 26.46
N ARG A 24 20.90 -15.70 26.86
CA ARG A 24 22.04 -15.19 26.10
C ARG A 24 23.30 -15.91 26.54
N CYS A 25 23.92 -16.62 25.62
CA CYS A 25 25.13 -17.42 25.83
C CYS A 25 26.33 -16.77 25.14
N GLU A 26 27.52 -16.98 25.69
CA GLU A 26 28.78 -16.72 24.99
C GLU A 26 29.27 -18.03 24.37
N GLY A 27 29.57 -17.99 23.07
CA GLY A 27 30.14 -19.11 22.33
C GLY A 27 31.65 -19.19 22.48
N GLU A 28 32.26 -20.24 21.92
CA GLU A 28 33.68 -20.57 22.14
C GLU A 28 34.65 -19.51 21.61
N SER A 29 34.22 -18.71 20.63
CA SER A 29 34.99 -17.59 20.07
C SER A 29 34.47 -16.21 20.52
N GLY A 30 33.64 -16.16 21.58
CA GLY A 30 33.06 -14.93 22.11
C GLY A 30 31.84 -14.42 21.33
N GLU A 31 31.31 -15.21 20.41
CA GLU A 31 30.07 -14.92 19.70
C GLU A 31 28.85 -15.02 20.62
N VAL A 32 27.84 -14.17 20.37
CA VAL A 32 26.61 -14.20 21.16
C VAL A 32 25.64 -15.22 20.55
N LEU A 33 25.26 -16.23 21.32
CA LEU A 33 24.29 -17.25 20.93
C LEU A 33 23.03 -17.16 21.79
N PHE A 34 21.87 -17.44 21.20
CA PHE A 34 20.60 -17.48 21.92
C PHE A 34 20.10 -18.92 22.01
N SER A 35 19.80 -19.37 23.23
CA SER A 35 19.40 -20.75 23.51
C SER A 35 18.13 -20.77 24.35
N GLY A 36 17.22 -21.71 24.06
CA GLY A 36 16.08 -22.03 24.93
C GLY A 36 16.44 -22.91 26.14
N ARG A 37 17.72 -23.27 26.29
CA ARG A 37 18.27 -24.01 27.42
C ARG A 37 19.38 -23.19 28.09
N PRO A 38 19.48 -23.18 29.43
CA PRO A 38 20.51 -22.42 30.14
C PRO A 38 21.91 -22.94 29.77
N CYS A 39 22.82 -22.01 29.51
CA CYS A 39 24.19 -22.24 29.07
C CYS A 39 25.15 -21.63 30.10
N GLY A 40 25.66 -22.44 31.01
CA GLY A 40 26.53 -21.97 32.09
C GLY A 40 25.81 -21.04 33.08
N SER A 41 26.56 -20.11 33.70
CA SER A 41 26.04 -19.15 34.69
C SER A 41 24.89 -18.34 34.09
N PRO A 42 23.62 -18.62 34.45
CA PRO A 42 22.49 -18.08 33.74
C PRO A 42 22.33 -16.60 34.10
N ILE A 43 22.61 -15.71 33.15
CA ILE A 43 22.03 -14.37 33.18
C ILE A 43 20.60 -14.53 32.70
N ALA A 44 19.68 -14.77 33.64
CA ALA A 44 18.26 -14.82 33.36
C ALA A 44 17.82 -13.43 32.89
N LEU A 45 17.47 -13.32 31.61
CA LEU A 45 16.86 -12.11 31.07
C LEU A 45 15.37 -12.13 31.44
N SER A 46 15.01 -11.39 32.49
CA SER A 46 13.61 -11.20 32.85
C SER A 46 12.94 -10.41 31.73
N THR A 47 12.15 -11.10 30.91
CA THR A 47 11.22 -10.47 29.98
C THR A 47 9.95 -10.15 30.77
N GLU A 48 10.05 -9.23 31.73
CA GLU A 48 8.85 -8.65 32.31
C GLU A 48 8.06 -8.07 31.15
N ARG A 49 6.93 -8.71 30.83
CA ARG A 49 5.94 -8.13 29.94
C ARG A 49 5.57 -6.82 30.62
N PRO A 50 5.91 -5.65 30.05
CA PRO A 50 5.55 -4.40 30.70
C PRO A 50 4.04 -4.46 30.85
N GLU A 51 3.56 -4.44 32.10
CA GLU A 51 2.17 -4.17 32.42
C GLU A 51 1.92 -2.71 32.06
N GLY A 52 1.91 -2.46 30.75
CA GLY A 52 1.64 -1.17 30.19
C GLY A 52 0.18 -0.88 30.49
N VAL A 53 -0.07 -0.16 31.57
CA VAL A 53 -1.24 0.70 31.69
C VAL A 53 -1.35 1.39 30.34
N ALA A 54 -2.42 1.13 29.59
CA ALA A 54 -2.59 1.69 28.26
C ALA A 54 -2.72 3.21 28.40
N GLN A 55 -1.59 3.93 28.43
CA GLN A 55 -1.50 5.39 28.59
C GLN A 55 -2.04 6.14 27.36
N GLY A 56 -2.77 5.44 26.48
CA GLY A 56 -3.18 5.92 25.18
C GLY A 56 -1.99 6.24 24.30
N LEU A 57 -2.26 6.92 23.19
CA LEU A 57 -1.23 7.37 22.27
C LEU A 57 -0.41 8.49 22.91
N ARG A 58 0.89 8.51 22.66
CA ARG A 58 1.75 9.65 22.97
C ARG A 58 1.40 10.85 22.08
N ALA A 59 1.77 12.05 22.50
CA ALA A 59 1.50 13.27 21.72
C ALA A 59 2.10 13.18 20.31
N SER A 60 3.35 12.70 20.20
CA SER A 60 4.03 12.48 18.92
C SER A 60 3.32 11.46 18.02
N GLU A 61 2.74 10.41 18.60
CA GLU A 61 1.99 9.39 17.85
C GLU A 61 0.66 9.96 17.32
N ARG A 62 -0.03 10.78 18.11
CA ARG A 62 -1.25 11.48 17.68
C ARG A 62 -0.96 12.44 16.51
N GLU A 63 0.11 13.22 16.62
CA GLU A 63 0.53 14.13 15.56
C GLU A 63 0.90 13.38 14.27
N TRP A 64 1.64 12.28 14.39
CA TRP A 64 1.99 11.45 13.25
C TRP A 64 0.75 10.87 12.56
N LEU A 65 -0.23 10.36 13.33
CA LEU A 65 -1.48 9.85 12.77
C LEU A 65 -2.29 10.95 12.07
N ALA A 66 -2.43 12.13 12.69
CA ALA A 66 -3.13 13.26 12.08
C ALA A 66 -2.47 13.68 10.77
N ALA A 67 -1.14 13.77 10.72
CA ALA A 67 -0.39 14.10 9.52
C ALA A 67 -0.53 13.03 8.42
N ARG A 68 -0.55 11.75 8.81
CA ARG A 68 -0.75 10.62 7.88
C ARG A 68 -2.16 10.65 7.30
N ASP A 69 -3.16 10.89 8.12
CA ASP A 69 -4.55 10.86 7.71
C ASP A 69 -4.89 12.09 6.86
N ALA A 70 -4.30 13.26 7.14
CA ALA A 70 -4.36 14.44 6.27
C ALA A 70 -3.78 14.19 4.86
N ARG A 71 -2.72 13.38 4.75
CA ARG A 71 -2.14 12.99 3.44
C ARG A 71 -3.02 11.99 2.68
N ARG A 72 -3.81 11.19 3.39
CA ARG A 72 -4.73 10.20 2.81
C ARG A 72 -6.12 10.77 2.54
N ALA A 73 -6.46 11.88 3.18
CA ALA A 73 -7.72 12.55 2.97
C ALA A 73 -7.85 12.91 1.47
N PRO A 74 -8.95 12.48 0.80
CA PRO A 74 -9.18 12.88 -0.56
C PRO A 74 -9.30 14.40 -0.59
N ALA A 75 -8.60 15.06 -1.52
CA ALA A 75 -8.69 16.50 -1.69
C ALA A 75 -10.17 16.92 -1.76
N PRO A 76 -10.58 18.01 -1.09
CA PRO A 76 -11.95 18.47 -1.15
C PRO A 76 -12.31 18.64 -2.63
N ARG A 77 -13.31 17.87 -3.09
CA ARG A 77 -13.80 17.97 -4.46
C ARG A 77 -14.30 19.40 -4.61
N ARG A 78 -13.51 20.26 -5.26
CA ARG A 78 -13.98 21.58 -5.68
C ARG A 78 -15.29 21.33 -6.39
N ALA A 79 -16.38 21.91 -5.88
CA ALA A 79 -17.67 21.87 -6.55
C ALA A 79 -17.41 22.34 -7.97
N ARG A 80 -17.46 21.39 -8.91
CA ARG A 80 -17.26 21.69 -10.32
C ARG A 80 -18.51 22.43 -10.70
N GLU A 81 -18.43 23.76 -10.69
CA GLU A 81 -19.45 24.63 -11.22
C GLU A 81 -19.75 24.13 -12.64
N THR A 82 -20.80 23.35 -12.77
CA THR A 82 -21.30 22.90 -14.05
C THR A 82 -21.85 24.15 -14.69
N ARG A 83 -21.01 24.86 -15.44
CA ARG A 83 -21.47 25.81 -16.45
C ARG A 83 -22.27 24.99 -17.46
N SER A 84 -23.53 24.75 -17.16
CA SER A 84 -24.55 24.36 -18.12
C SER A 84 -24.87 25.60 -18.95
N GLY A 85 -23.87 26.07 -19.71
CA GLY A 85 -24.11 27.01 -20.78
C GLY A 85 -24.88 26.26 -21.84
N ARG A 86 -26.19 26.55 -21.96
CA ARG A 86 -26.94 26.34 -23.19
C ARG A 86 -26.35 27.28 -24.24
N GLY A 87 -25.17 26.95 -24.74
CA GLY A 87 -24.56 27.58 -25.89
C GLY A 87 -25.30 27.10 -27.14
N ASN A 88 -25.56 28.03 -28.05
CA ASN A 88 -26.21 27.79 -29.32
C ASN A 88 -25.45 26.66 -30.06
N GLY A 89 -26.02 25.46 -30.16
CA GLY A 89 -25.27 24.21 -30.41
C GLY A 89 -24.40 24.18 -31.70
N ARG A 90 -24.61 25.11 -32.64
CA ARG A 90 -23.75 25.28 -33.82
C ARG A 90 -22.44 26.01 -33.53
N SER A 91 -22.45 27.09 -32.73
CA SER A 91 -21.22 27.81 -32.37
C SER A 91 -20.30 26.92 -31.54
N ASP A 92 -20.90 26.11 -30.68
CA ASP A 92 -20.19 25.20 -29.80
C ASP A 92 -19.55 24.07 -30.60
N LYS A 93 -20.25 23.47 -31.57
CA LYS A 93 -19.68 22.40 -32.41
C LYS A 93 -18.48 22.90 -33.23
N ALA A 94 -18.60 24.05 -33.89
CA ALA A 94 -17.49 24.64 -34.65
C ALA A 94 -16.28 24.99 -33.76
N TYR A 95 -16.53 25.52 -32.57
CA TYR A 95 -15.49 25.76 -31.57
C TYR A 95 -14.80 24.47 -31.13
N GLN A 96 -15.56 23.42 -30.84
CA GLN A 96 -15.01 22.11 -30.45
C GLN A 96 -14.15 21.52 -31.55
N CYS A 97 -14.58 21.60 -32.81
CA CYS A 97 -13.79 21.14 -33.96
C CYS A 97 -12.46 21.89 -34.08
N ARG A 98 -12.48 23.23 -34.00
CA ARG A 98 -11.24 24.03 -34.00
C ARG A 98 -10.33 23.68 -32.82
N ARG A 99 -10.89 23.52 -31.63
CA ARG A 99 -10.15 23.13 -30.43
C ARG A 99 -9.50 21.75 -30.57
N LYS A 100 -10.19 20.79 -31.18
CA LYS A 100 -9.64 19.44 -31.39
C LYS A 100 -8.53 19.43 -32.44
N ARG A 101 -8.67 20.22 -33.51
CA ARG A 101 -7.59 20.43 -34.50
C ARG A 101 -6.33 21.01 -33.86
N SER A 102 -6.45 22.07 -33.05
CA SER A 102 -5.28 22.65 -32.37
C SER A 102 -4.64 21.70 -31.36
N GLN A 103 -5.44 20.89 -30.66
CA GLN A 103 -4.92 19.84 -29.76
C GLN A 103 -4.16 18.74 -30.51
N LEU A 104 -4.63 18.35 -31.70
CA LEU A 104 -3.95 17.39 -32.57
C LEU A 104 -2.62 17.95 -33.08
N GLU A 105 -2.58 19.20 -33.53
CA GLU A 105 -1.35 19.87 -33.96
C GLU A 105 -0.31 19.96 -32.84
N ALA A 106 -0.71 20.39 -31.65
CA ALA A 106 0.16 20.47 -30.49
C ALA A 106 0.73 19.09 -30.11
N LEU A 107 -0.09 18.04 -30.19
CA LEU A 107 0.34 16.67 -29.93
C LEU A 107 1.32 16.18 -31.00
N ASN A 108 1.07 16.47 -32.28
CA ASN A 108 1.98 16.14 -33.37
C ASN A 108 3.32 16.90 -33.26
N ALA A 109 3.30 18.15 -32.82
CA ALA A 109 4.51 18.92 -32.54
C ALA A 109 5.30 18.30 -31.38
N GLN A 110 4.62 17.88 -30.31
CA GLN A 110 5.25 17.15 -29.20
C GLN A 110 5.89 15.84 -29.68
N MET A 111 5.20 15.09 -30.54
CA MET A 111 5.74 13.83 -31.09
C MET A 111 6.99 14.08 -31.94
N ARG A 112 7.02 15.15 -32.73
CA ARG A 112 8.18 15.55 -33.55
C ARG A 112 9.39 15.99 -32.73
N ARG A 113 9.17 16.70 -31.62
CA ARG A 113 10.24 17.14 -30.70
C ARG A 113 10.88 15.99 -29.92
N GLY A 114 10.30 14.80 -29.97
CA GLY A 114 10.72 13.66 -29.17
C GLY A 114 10.04 13.62 -27.81
N TYR A 115 9.87 12.40 -27.30
CA TYR A 115 9.22 12.12 -26.03
C TYR A 115 9.89 10.92 -25.36
N LYS A 116 9.76 10.84 -24.02
CA LYS A 116 10.25 9.68 -23.26
C LYS A 116 9.60 8.39 -23.77
N PRO A 117 10.34 7.29 -23.96
CA PRO A 117 9.83 6.04 -24.55
C PRO A 117 8.51 5.55 -23.91
N GLY A 118 8.39 5.61 -22.58
CA GLY A 118 7.19 5.21 -21.84
C GLY A 118 5.91 6.04 -22.13
N ARG A 119 5.98 7.11 -22.93
CA ARG A 119 4.81 7.92 -23.31
C ARG A 119 4.29 7.65 -24.73
N GLY A 120 5.01 6.86 -25.53
CA GLY A 120 4.72 6.71 -26.97
C GLY A 120 3.33 6.15 -27.26
N GLU A 121 2.98 5.04 -26.61
CA GLU A 121 1.68 4.41 -26.80
C GLU A 121 0.52 5.36 -26.42
N LYS A 122 0.65 6.04 -25.27
CA LYS A 122 -0.34 7.01 -24.80
C LYS A 122 -0.51 8.18 -25.76
N LEU A 123 0.58 8.68 -26.36
CA LEU A 123 0.53 9.76 -27.34
C LEU A 123 -0.15 9.28 -28.64
N ARG A 124 0.18 8.10 -29.13
CA ARG A 124 -0.47 7.51 -30.32
C ARG A 124 -1.97 7.30 -30.09
N ARG A 125 -2.37 6.70 -28.97
CA ARG A 125 -3.81 6.55 -28.60
C ARG A 125 -4.54 7.89 -28.57
N ARG A 126 -3.92 8.93 -27.98
CA ARG A 126 -4.51 10.28 -27.95
C ARG A 126 -4.62 10.91 -29.33
N ARG A 127 -3.64 10.67 -30.21
CA ARG A 127 -3.67 11.14 -31.60
C ARG A 127 -4.88 10.53 -32.33
N SER A 128 -4.99 9.21 -32.32
CA SER A 128 -6.11 8.48 -32.93
C SER A 128 -7.44 8.98 -32.39
N ALA A 129 -7.59 9.12 -31.08
CA ALA A 129 -8.84 9.63 -30.49
C ALA A 129 -9.24 11.04 -30.98
N TYR A 130 -8.28 11.92 -31.27
CA TYR A 130 -8.59 13.23 -31.85
C TYR A 130 -8.90 13.14 -33.34
N GLU A 131 -8.16 12.32 -34.08
CA GLU A 131 -8.42 12.05 -35.51
C GLU A 131 -9.82 11.46 -35.71
N ASP A 132 -10.17 10.43 -34.93
CA ASP A 132 -11.48 9.77 -34.96
C ASP A 132 -12.62 10.75 -34.63
N TYR A 133 -12.44 11.58 -33.61
CA TYR A 133 -13.43 12.61 -33.27
C TYR A 133 -13.61 13.61 -34.42
N LEU A 134 -12.51 14.07 -35.01
CA LEU A 134 -12.58 15.03 -36.12
C LEU A 134 -13.24 14.41 -37.35
N ALA A 135 -12.95 13.15 -37.67
CA ALA A 135 -13.57 12.43 -38.77
C ALA A 135 -15.08 12.24 -38.56
N ALA A 136 -15.48 11.83 -37.36
CA ALA A 136 -16.88 11.54 -37.04
C ALA A 136 -17.75 12.79 -36.88
N PHE A 137 -17.20 13.89 -36.34
CA PHE A 137 -18.00 15.05 -35.93
C PHE A 137 -17.71 16.34 -36.68
N CYS A 138 -16.59 16.45 -37.41
CA CYS A 138 -16.10 17.70 -37.98
C CYS A 138 -15.78 17.64 -39.48
N SER A 139 -16.27 16.60 -40.15
CA SER A 139 -16.33 16.48 -41.61
C SER A 139 -17.39 17.39 -42.22
#